data_AF-A0A098BQP2-F1
#
_entry.id   AF-A0A098BQP2-F1
#
_cell.length_a   1.000
_cell.length_b   1.000
_cell.length_c   1.000
_cell.angle_alpha   90.00
_cell.angle_beta   90.00
_cell.angle_gamma   90.00
#
_symmetry.space_group_name_H-M   'P 1'
#
loop_
_entity.id
_entity.type
_entity.pdbx_description
1 polymer ?
#
loop_
_entity_poly.entity_id
_entity_poly.type
_entity_poly.pdbx_seq_one_letter_code
_entity_poly.pdbx_strand_id
1 'polypeptide(L)'
;MPMTDRDRTLGDAIDWKFAAGVGARLTRPGPAMSRYTAETVVAELASAADRAEPPVRELTGLGDGRDVPPAAVVDRSEWVHAAARSMADLTGSGPTEGRWVGKPAGMQAGAMLAYLSTAVLGQYDPFSRSLLLVAPNVVAVERALRVPTADFRMWVCLHEVTHRVQFAEAPWMADLMREAAAELGRTVDESFTDLAGRITGVLRDRRPGEEKPMAERGVLGLVRAVQSEPQRTALDRMLALGTVLEGHADHVMDAVGPSVVPAVAQIRRAFDNRRRRA
;
A
#
# COMPACT_ATOMS: atom_id res chain seq x y z
N MET A 1 35.79 26.01 -11.20
CA MET A 1 34.45 25.62 -11.65
C MET A 1 33.73 25.00 -10.46
N PRO A 2 32.65 25.58 -9.93
CA PRO A 2 31.89 24.92 -8.88
C PRO A 2 30.95 23.90 -9.53
N MET A 3 31.09 22.64 -9.13
CA MET A 3 30.10 21.58 -9.31
C MET A 3 28.93 21.87 -8.38
N THR A 4 27.69 21.93 -8.89
CA THR A 4 26.47 21.63 -8.13
C THR A 4 25.27 21.66 -9.07
N ASP A 5 24.88 20.49 -9.57
CA ASP A 5 23.47 20.18 -9.77
C ASP A 5 23.29 18.77 -9.20
N ARG A 6 22.86 18.70 -7.94
CA ARG A 6 22.45 17.44 -7.33
C ARG A 6 21.02 17.23 -7.80
N ASP A 7 20.80 16.16 -8.57
CA ASP A 7 19.47 15.63 -8.91
C ASP A 7 18.55 15.75 -7.71
N ARG A 8 17.53 16.61 -7.82
CA ARG A 8 16.48 16.72 -6.81
C ARG A 8 15.59 15.49 -6.94
N THR A 9 15.60 14.61 -5.95
CA THR A 9 14.68 13.47 -5.93
C THR A 9 13.30 13.93 -5.44
N LEU A 10 12.24 13.20 -5.81
CA LEU A 10 10.87 13.42 -5.31
C LEU A 10 10.84 13.49 -3.77
N GLY A 11 11.76 12.77 -3.13
CA GLY A 11 11.88 12.73 -1.69
C GLY A 11 12.20 14.08 -1.03
N ASP A 12 12.86 15.00 -1.73
CA ASP A 12 13.17 16.33 -1.21
C ASP A 12 11.97 17.30 -1.30
N ALA A 13 10.94 16.95 -2.08
CA ALA A 13 9.76 17.79 -2.30
C ALA A 13 8.68 17.63 -1.21
N ILE A 14 8.70 16.52 -0.46
CA ILE A 14 7.67 16.20 0.55
C ILE A 14 8.33 16.04 1.92
N ASP A 15 7.91 16.87 2.88
CA ASP A 15 8.25 16.66 4.29
C ASP A 15 7.36 15.55 4.87
N TRP A 16 7.82 14.30 4.77
CA TRP A 16 7.08 13.13 5.26
C TRP A 16 6.84 13.14 6.76
N LYS A 17 7.73 13.77 7.54
CA LYS A 17 7.55 13.91 9.00
C LYS A 17 6.40 14.87 9.31
N PHE A 18 6.33 16.00 8.60
CA PHE A 18 5.20 16.92 8.67
C PHE A 18 3.91 16.26 8.16
N ALA A 19 3.97 15.52 7.05
CA ALA A 19 2.85 14.78 6.50
C ALA A 19 2.28 13.76 7.50
N ALA A 20 3.14 13.01 8.19
CA ALA A 20 2.74 12.07 9.25
C ALA A 20 1.97 12.80 10.37
N GLY A 21 2.50 13.93 10.86
CA GLY A 21 1.86 14.71 11.91
C GLY A 21 0.51 15.32 11.51
N VAL A 22 0.39 15.79 10.26
CA VAL A 22 -0.89 16.27 9.72
C VAL A 22 -1.87 15.11 9.57
N GLY A 23 -1.45 14.02 8.94
CA GLY A 23 -2.32 12.88 8.67
C GLY A 23 -2.82 12.23 9.96
N ALA A 24 -1.95 12.06 10.96
CA ALA A 24 -2.32 11.54 12.27
C ALA A 24 -3.46 12.35 12.91
N ARG A 25 -3.37 13.68 12.88
CA ARG A 25 -4.41 14.58 13.42
C ARG A 25 -5.72 14.54 12.64
N LEU A 26 -5.68 14.20 11.35
CA LEU A 26 -6.86 14.10 10.49
C LEU A 26 -7.51 12.71 10.55
N THR A 27 -6.85 11.70 11.12
CA THR A 27 -7.41 10.36 11.23
C THR A 27 -8.68 10.36 12.08
N ARG A 28 -9.70 9.67 11.59
CA ARG A 28 -10.95 9.47 12.34
C ARG A 28 -10.78 8.29 13.30
N PRO A 29 -11.40 8.32 14.50
CA PRO A 29 -11.38 7.18 15.40
C PRO A 29 -12.08 5.95 14.79
N GLY A 30 -11.74 4.79 15.33
CA GLY A 30 -12.40 3.53 15.02
C GLY A 30 -13.83 3.43 15.55
N PRO A 31 -14.50 2.29 15.33
CA PRO A 31 -15.76 1.98 15.99
C PRO A 31 -15.62 2.09 17.51
N ALA A 32 -16.64 2.62 18.18
CA ALA A 32 -16.67 2.66 19.64
C ALA A 32 -16.62 1.23 20.22
N MET A 33 -15.77 1.05 21.23
CA MET A 33 -15.62 -0.19 21.99
C MET A 33 -15.04 0.11 23.38
N SER A 34 -15.23 -0.81 24.32
CA SER A 34 -14.61 -0.71 25.64
C SER A 34 -13.10 -0.94 25.55
N ARG A 35 -12.36 -0.46 26.55
CA ARG A 35 -10.91 -0.72 26.67
C ARG A 35 -10.60 -2.21 26.66
N TYR A 36 -11.37 -2.99 27.41
CA TYR A 36 -11.26 -4.45 27.45
C TYR A 36 -11.40 -5.06 26.05
N THR A 37 -12.44 -4.68 25.30
CA THR A 37 -12.63 -5.19 23.94
C THR A 37 -11.50 -4.81 23.00
N ALA A 38 -10.98 -3.58 23.10
CA ALA A 38 -9.83 -3.15 22.29
C ALA A 38 -8.57 -3.99 22.59
N GLU A 39 -8.28 -4.24 23.86
CA GLU A 39 -7.13 -5.08 24.28
C GLU A 39 -7.29 -6.53 23.81
N THR A 40 -8.49 -7.08 23.88
CA THR A 40 -8.78 -8.42 23.32
C THR A 40 -8.56 -8.47 21.80
N VAL A 41 -9.00 -7.46 21.06
CA VAL A 41 -8.79 -7.38 19.60
C VAL A 41 -7.29 -7.37 19.28
N VAL A 42 -6.51 -6.59 20.01
CA VAL A 42 -5.05 -6.52 19.84
C VAL A 42 -4.40 -7.88 20.08
N ALA A 43 -4.73 -8.54 21.19
CA ALA A 43 -4.18 -9.84 21.53
C ALA A 43 -4.58 -10.93 20.51
N GLU A 44 -5.84 -10.94 20.05
CA GLU A 44 -6.31 -11.90 19.07
C GLU A 44 -5.68 -11.69 17.68
N LEU A 45 -5.47 -10.44 17.26
CA LEU A 45 -4.79 -10.14 15.99
C LEU A 45 -3.32 -10.54 16.02
N ALA A 46 -2.61 -10.22 17.10
CA ALA A 46 -1.22 -10.64 17.26
C ALA A 46 -1.09 -12.17 17.23
N SER A 47 -1.93 -12.87 18.01
CA SER A 47 -1.94 -14.34 18.02
C SER A 47 -2.38 -14.95 16.69
N ALA A 48 -3.31 -14.31 15.95
CA ALA A 48 -3.70 -14.77 14.62
C ALA A 48 -2.55 -14.60 13.61
N ALA A 49 -1.77 -13.52 13.69
CA ALA A 49 -0.59 -13.32 12.85
C ALA A 49 0.46 -14.41 13.07
N ASP A 50 0.74 -14.77 14.32
CA ASP A 50 1.68 -15.85 14.64
C ASP A 50 1.19 -17.21 14.11
N ARG A 51 -0.11 -17.50 14.28
CA ARG A 51 -0.70 -18.77 13.80
C ARG A 51 -0.87 -18.84 12.29
N ALA A 52 -0.89 -17.70 11.60
CA ALA A 52 -0.97 -17.63 10.15
C ALA A 52 0.38 -18.00 9.49
N GLU A 53 1.49 -17.91 10.22
CA GLU A 53 2.84 -18.20 9.68
C GLU A 53 3.00 -19.62 9.14
N PRO A 54 2.73 -20.68 9.94
CA PRO A 54 3.03 -22.03 9.49
C PRO A 54 2.22 -22.46 8.25
N PRO A 55 0.89 -22.23 8.17
CA PRO A 55 0.10 -22.60 7.00
C PRO A 55 0.58 -21.92 5.71
N VAL A 56 0.97 -20.65 5.77
CA VAL A 56 1.46 -19.93 4.56
C VAL A 56 2.78 -20.54 4.09
N ARG A 57 3.72 -20.78 5.00
CA ARG A 57 5.02 -21.37 4.65
C ARG A 57 4.88 -22.80 4.13
N GLU A 58 4.06 -23.62 4.79
CA GLU A 58 3.80 -24.99 4.37
C GLU A 58 3.19 -25.04 2.96
N LEU A 59 2.19 -24.21 2.71
CA LEU A 59 1.49 -24.19 1.43
C LEU A 59 2.36 -23.64 0.29
N THR A 60 3.07 -22.55 0.53
CA THR A 60 3.87 -21.88 -0.52
C THR A 60 5.22 -22.55 -0.73
N GLY A 61 5.73 -23.29 0.26
CA GLY A 61 7.11 -23.76 0.29
C GLY A 61 8.13 -22.62 0.41
N LEU A 62 7.67 -21.39 0.63
CA LEU A 62 8.46 -20.18 0.76
C LEU A 62 8.72 -19.90 2.25
N GLY A 63 9.93 -19.44 2.55
CA GLY A 63 10.35 -19.12 3.91
C GLY A 63 11.56 -19.93 4.36
N ASP A 64 12.60 -19.24 4.79
CA ASP A 64 13.87 -19.84 5.24
C ASP A 64 13.91 -20.37 6.69
N GLY A 65 12.76 -20.51 7.33
CA GLY A 65 12.64 -21.00 8.71
C GLY A 65 13.18 -20.07 9.79
N ARG A 66 13.55 -18.82 9.45
CA ARG A 66 13.95 -17.83 10.46
C ARG A 66 12.76 -17.27 11.22
N ASP A 67 13.02 -16.92 12.48
CA ASP A 67 12.09 -16.14 13.29
C ASP A 67 11.80 -14.79 12.62
N VAL A 68 10.52 -14.49 12.49
CA VAL A 68 10.03 -13.22 11.98
C VAL A 68 9.63 -12.30 13.14
N PRO A 69 9.82 -10.98 13.02
CA PRO A 69 9.32 -10.05 14.02
C PRO A 69 7.80 -10.21 14.20
N PRO A 70 7.28 -10.10 15.44
CA PRO A 70 5.84 -10.11 15.69
C PRO A 70 5.12 -9.02 14.92
N ALA A 71 3.86 -9.28 14.56
CA ALA A 71 3.00 -8.28 13.95
C ALA A 71 2.74 -7.11 14.91
N ALA A 72 2.87 -5.88 14.41
CA ALA A 72 2.49 -4.70 15.15
C ALA A 72 1.00 -4.39 14.88
N VAL A 73 0.18 -4.55 15.92
CA VAL A 73 -1.23 -4.15 15.86
C VAL A 73 -1.33 -2.66 16.22
N VAL A 74 -1.84 -1.87 15.27
CA VAL A 74 -1.77 -0.41 15.30
C VAL A 74 -3.15 0.23 15.12
N ASP A 75 -3.28 1.47 15.56
CA ASP A 75 -4.37 2.35 15.17
C ASP A 75 -4.09 3.07 13.83
N ARG A 76 -5.03 3.91 13.38
CA ARG A 76 -4.91 4.63 12.11
C ARG A 76 -3.82 5.71 12.12
N SER A 77 -3.60 6.36 13.25
CA SER A 77 -2.57 7.38 13.41
C SER A 77 -1.18 6.75 13.37
N GLU A 78 -1.00 5.64 14.07
CA GLU A 78 0.22 4.83 14.05
C GLU A 78 0.51 4.29 12.64
N TRP A 79 -0.53 3.80 11.94
CA TRP A 79 -0.41 3.41 10.53
C TRP A 79 0.03 4.56 9.63
N VAL A 80 -0.54 5.77 9.79
CA VAL A 80 -0.12 6.95 9.02
C VAL A 80 1.37 7.27 9.21
N HIS A 81 1.87 7.17 10.45
CA HIS A 81 3.29 7.38 10.72
C HIS A 81 4.17 6.31 10.06
N ALA A 82 3.73 5.04 10.08
CA ALA A 82 4.45 3.96 9.43
C ALA A 82 4.47 4.12 7.90
N ALA A 83 3.32 4.41 7.29
CA ALA A 83 3.20 4.67 5.86
C ALA A 83 4.05 5.87 5.41
N ALA A 84 4.08 6.96 6.18
CA ALA A 84 4.92 8.11 5.88
C ALA A 84 6.43 7.77 5.92
N ARG A 85 6.87 6.91 6.86
CA ARG A 85 8.26 6.41 6.90
C ARG A 85 8.56 5.53 5.69
N SER A 86 7.69 4.58 5.37
CA SER A 86 7.80 3.71 4.20
C SER A 86 7.90 4.53 2.90
N MET A 87 7.11 5.61 2.77
CA MET A 87 7.20 6.52 1.64
C MET A 87 8.50 7.32 1.60
N ALA A 88 9.01 7.78 2.74
CA ALA A 88 10.31 8.44 2.83
C ALA A 88 11.43 7.49 2.36
N ASP A 89 11.40 6.23 2.80
CA ASP A 89 12.34 5.20 2.37
C ASP A 89 12.20 4.95 0.86
N LEU A 90 10.98 4.75 0.35
CA LEU A 90 10.69 4.47 -1.06
C LEU A 90 11.17 5.60 -1.98
N THR A 91 10.98 6.86 -1.56
CA THR A 91 11.31 8.05 -2.37
C THR A 91 12.74 8.55 -2.16
N GLY A 92 13.51 7.91 -1.28
CA GLY A 92 14.88 8.30 -0.97
C GLY A 92 15.00 9.62 -0.19
N SER A 93 13.93 10.04 0.50
CA SER A 93 13.96 11.22 1.38
C SER A 93 14.83 10.94 2.61
N GLY A 94 15.99 11.60 2.70
CA GLY A 94 16.67 11.75 3.98
C GLY A 94 15.87 12.63 4.96
N PRO A 95 16.20 12.67 6.26
CA PRO A 95 15.61 13.65 7.17
C PRO A 95 15.89 15.06 6.63
N THR A 96 14.88 15.69 6.05
CA THR A 96 14.98 17.02 5.44
C THR A 96 15.16 18.05 6.56
N GLU A 97 16.40 18.39 6.87
CA GLU A 97 16.72 19.56 7.69
C GLU A 97 16.35 20.83 6.91
N GLY A 98 15.17 21.38 7.22
CA GLY A 98 14.98 22.83 7.18
C GLY A 98 14.59 23.51 5.86
N ARG A 99 13.60 23.00 5.10
CA ARG A 99 13.04 23.78 3.98
C ARG A 99 11.51 23.89 4.00
N TRP A 100 11.04 25.13 4.14
CA TRP A 100 9.64 25.55 4.06
C TRP A 100 8.92 25.15 2.74
N VAL A 101 9.68 24.72 1.73
CA VAL A 101 9.21 24.34 0.39
C VAL A 101 8.35 23.07 0.40
N GLY A 102 8.61 22.12 1.31
CA GLY A 102 7.89 20.83 1.35
C GLY A 102 6.59 20.79 2.16
N LYS A 103 6.24 21.87 2.87
CA LYS A 103 5.11 21.87 3.82
C LYS A 103 3.72 21.81 3.15
N PRO A 104 3.43 22.55 2.05
CA PRO A 104 2.12 22.44 1.39
C PRO A 104 1.91 21.05 0.78
N ALA A 105 2.93 20.49 0.13
CA ALA A 105 2.91 19.13 -0.40
C ALA A 105 2.78 18.08 0.72
N GLY A 106 3.51 18.26 1.83
CA GLY A 106 3.40 17.42 3.02
C GLY A 106 2.00 17.44 3.66
N MET A 107 1.32 18.59 3.68
CA MET A 107 -0.06 18.66 4.17
C MET A 107 -1.01 17.83 3.29
N GLN A 108 -0.91 17.96 1.97
CA GLN A 108 -1.72 17.18 1.02
C GLN A 108 -1.44 15.68 1.13
N ALA A 109 -0.15 15.30 1.20
CA ALA A 109 0.27 13.92 1.42
C ALA A 109 -0.29 13.38 2.74
N GLY A 110 -0.21 14.15 3.82
CA GLY A 110 -0.78 13.79 5.13
C GLY A 110 -2.29 13.58 5.08
N ALA A 111 -3.03 14.46 4.39
CA ALA A 111 -4.47 14.29 4.20
C ALA A 111 -4.82 13.03 3.40
N MET A 112 -4.03 12.72 2.36
CA MET A 112 -4.19 11.49 1.58
C MET A 112 -3.89 10.25 2.42
N LEU A 113 -2.82 10.25 3.21
CA LEU A 113 -2.51 9.16 4.15
C LEU A 113 -3.63 8.97 5.18
N ALA A 114 -4.15 10.06 5.76
CA ALA A 114 -5.28 9.98 6.69
C ALA A 114 -6.51 9.35 6.05
N TYR A 115 -6.81 9.67 4.79
CA TYR A 115 -7.90 9.05 4.05
C TYR A 115 -7.66 7.55 3.82
N LEU A 116 -6.48 7.19 3.28
CA LEU A 116 -6.10 5.80 3.00
C LEU A 116 -6.10 4.93 4.26
N SER A 117 -5.72 5.49 5.41
CA SER A 117 -5.72 4.81 6.71
C SER A 117 -7.07 4.25 7.12
N THR A 118 -8.18 4.63 6.47
CA THR A 118 -9.52 4.12 6.78
C THR A 118 -9.89 2.85 6.01
N ALA A 119 -9.16 2.53 4.94
CA ALA A 119 -9.44 1.40 4.05
C ALA A 119 -8.49 0.21 4.26
N VAL A 120 -7.28 0.47 4.77
CA VAL A 120 -6.22 -0.54 4.93
C VAL A 120 -6.47 -1.42 6.14
N LEU A 121 -6.57 -2.75 5.96
CA LEU A 121 -6.80 -3.70 7.06
C LEU A 121 -5.49 -4.15 7.71
N GLY A 122 -4.49 -4.41 6.88
CA GLY A 122 -3.12 -4.68 7.26
C GLY A 122 -2.19 -4.18 6.17
N GLN A 123 -0.90 -4.22 6.47
CA GLN A 123 0.14 -3.90 5.52
C GLN A 123 1.43 -4.59 5.93
N TYR A 124 2.00 -5.38 5.03
CA TYR A 124 3.43 -5.67 5.09
C TYR A 124 4.21 -4.53 4.42
N ASP A 125 5.11 -3.90 5.17
CA ASP A 125 6.02 -2.90 4.64
C ASP A 125 7.38 -3.54 4.35
N PRO A 126 7.78 -3.69 3.07
CA PRO A 126 9.05 -4.33 2.71
C PRO A 126 10.27 -3.52 3.12
N PHE A 127 10.13 -2.21 3.36
CA PHE A 127 11.27 -1.34 3.68
C PHE A 127 11.61 -1.37 5.17
N SER A 128 10.60 -1.31 6.04
CA SER A 128 10.77 -1.51 7.48
C SER A 128 10.70 -2.98 7.91
N ARG A 129 10.44 -3.90 6.97
CA ARG A 129 10.26 -5.35 7.18
C ARG A 129 9.25 -5.66 8.29
N SER A 130 8.22 -4.84 8.41
CA SER A 130 7.24 -4.87 9.50
C SER A 130 5.86 -5.25 8.98
N LEU A 131 5.17 -6.14 9.69
CA LEU A 131 3.76 -6.46 9.44
C LEU A 131 2.89 -5.61 10.36
N LEU A 132 1.99 -4.81 9.78
CA LEU A 132 1.08 -3.92 10.48
C LEU A 132 -0.35 -4.42 10.34
N LEU A 133 -1.12 -4.40 11.43
CA LEU A 133 -2.55 -4.74 11.42
C LEU A 133 -3.36 -3.56 12.00
N VAL A 134 -4.25 -2.97 11.21
CA VAL A 134 -4.99 -1.77 11.60
C VAL A 134 -6.27 -2.17 12.32
N ALA A 135 -6.17 -2.39 13.63
CA ALA A 135 -7.24 -2.98 14.45
C ALA A 135 -8.60 -2.26 14.31
N PRO A 136 -8.67 -0.92 14.30
CA PRO A 136 -9.93 -0.20 14.09
C PRO A 136 -10.66 -0.56 12.79
N ASN A 137 -9.91 -0.82 11.71
CA ASN A 137 -10.48 -1.13 10.40
C ASN A 137 -10.92 -2.58 10.32
N VAL A 138 -10.12 -3.50 10.88
CA VAL A 138 -10.51 -4.90 11.02
C VAL A 138 -11.85 -5.00 11.77
N VAL A 139 -11.98 -4.34 12.92
CA VAL A 139 -13.24 -4.35 13.69
C VAL A 139 -14.39 -3.68 12.94
N ALA A 140 -14.13 -2.61 12.18
CA ALA A 140 -15.17 -1.98 11.37
C ALA A 140 -15.69 -2.92 10.29
N VAL A 141 -14.79 -3.62 9.59
CA VAL A 141 -15.15 -4.52 8.49
C VAL A 141 -15.77 -5.82 9.00
N GLU A 142 -15.26 -6.43 10.08
CA GLU A 142 -15.84 -7.65 10.64
C GLU A 142 -17.30 -7.43 11.09
N ARG A 143 -17.59 -6.27 11.71
CA ARG A 143 -18.95 -5.86 12.10
C ARG A 143 -19.84 -5.61 10.88
N ALA A 144 -19.31 -4.98 9.84
CA ALA A 144 -20.05 -4.67 8.62
C ALA A 144 -20.41 -5.95 7.82
N LEU A 145 -19.48 -6.90 7.75
CA LEU A 145 -19.68 -8.15 7.00
C LEU A 145 -20.42 -9.22 7.80
N ARG A 146 -20.50 -9.09 9.14
CA ARG A 146 -21.19 -10.02 10.05
C ARG A 146 -20.67 -11.46 9.89
N VAL A 147 -19.35 -11.59 9.82
CA VAL A 147 -18.62 -12.86 9.72
C VAL A 147 -18.05 -13.25 11.09
N PRO A 148 -17.71 -14.53 11.34
CA PRO A 148 -17.03 -14.93 12.57
C PRO A 148 -15.72 -14.14 12.74
N THR A 149 -15.53 -13.52 13.91
CA THR A 149 -14.43 -12.58 14.17
C THR A 149 -13.06 -13.25 14.10
N ALA A 150 -12.91 -14.42 14.73
CA ALA A 150 -11.66 -15.18 14.73
C ALA A 150 -11.23 -15.56 13.32
N ASP A 151 -12.16 -16.09 12.51
CA ASP A 151 -11.91 -16.49 11.13
C ASP A 151 -11.56 -15.29 10.26
N PHE A 152 -12.26 -14.16 10.41
CA PHE A 152 -11.95 -12.95 9.65
C PHE A 152 -10.58 -12.37 10.00
N ARG A 153 -10.22 -12.32 11.28
CA ARG A 153 -8.91 -11.86 11.73
C ARG A 153 -7.78 -12.77 11.22
N MET A 154 -7.99 -14.09 11.28
CA MET A 154 -7.06 -15.07 10.71
C MET A 154 -6.94 -14.89 9.19
N TRP A 155 -8.05 -14.68 8.49
CA TRP A 155 -8.07 -14.44 7.05
C TRP A 155 -7.28 -13.18 6.66
N VAL A 156 -7.43 -12.07 7.41
CA VAL A 156 -6.60 -10.87 7.22
C VAL A 156 -5.12 -11.20 7.46
N CYS A 157 -4.81 -11.91 8.55
CA CYS A 157 -3.43 -12.23 8.91
C CYS A 157 -2.75 -13.11 7.84
N LEU A 158 -3.41 -14.16 7.33
CA LEU A 158 -2.89 -15.01 6.26
C LEU A 158 -2.51 -14.20 5.01
N HIS A 159 -3.33 -13.20 4.64
CA HIS A 159 -3.04 -12.32 3.52
C HIS A 159 -1.76 -11.50 3.75
N GLU A 160 -1.64 -10.84 4.90
CA GLU A 160 -0.46 -10.03 5.23
C GLU A 160 0.81 -10.87 5.42
N VAL A 161 0.67 -12.06 6.01
CA VAL A 161 1.76 -13.05 6.14
C VAL A 161 2.24 -13.50 4.75
N THR A 162 1.32 -13.68 3.81
CA THR A 162 1.68 -14.04 2.43
C THR A 162 2.55 -12.97 1.79
N HIS A 163 2.19 -11.70 1.90
CA HIS A 163 3.03 -10.59 1.45
C HIS A 163 4.40 -10.59 2.12
N ARG A 164 4.44 -10.81 3.43
CA ARG A 164 5.70 -10.90 4.17
C ARG A 164 6.60 -12.01 3.64
N VAL A 165 6.07 -13.20 3.41
CA VAL A 165 6.84 -14.33 2.86
C VAL A 165 7.30 -14.05 1.43
N GLN A 166 6.43 -13.47 0.59
CA GLN A 166 6.78 -13.07 -0.77
C GLN A 166 7.99 -12.11 -0.78
N PHE A 167 7.92 -11.02 -0.02
CA PHE A 167 9.00 -10.03 0.02
C PHE A 167 10.26 -10.53 0.76
N ALA A 168 10.12 -11.42 1.74
CA ALA A 168 11.26 -12.04 2.39
C ALA A 168 12.06 -12.93 1.42
N GLU A 169 11.37 -13.72 0.60
CA GLU A 169 12.01 -14.64 -0.36
C GLU A 169 12.41 -13.97 -1.68
N ALA A 170 11.76 -12.87 -2.07
CA ALA A 170 12.09 -12.10 -3.26
C ALA A 170 12.42 -10.62 -2.94
N PRO A 171 13.57 -10.34 -2.29
CA PRO A 171 13.97 -8.97 -1.94
C PRO A 171 14.05 -8.01 -3.13
N TRP A 172 14.34 -8.52 -4.32
CA TRP A 172 14.41 -7.74 -5.57
C TRP A 172 13.11 -6.99 -5.89
N MET A 173 11.97 -7.43 -5.34
CA MET A 173 10.69 -6.72 -5.51
C MET A 173 10.71 -5.35 -4.83
N ALA A 174 11.34 -5.24 -3.66
CA ALA A 174 11.50 -3.95 -2.97
C ALA A 174 12.42 -3.01 -3.75
N ASP A 175 13.48 -3.56 -4.36
CA ASP A 175 14.39 -2.79 -5.22
C ASP A 175 13.68 -2.29 -6.48
N LEU A 176 12.89 -3.15 -7.14
CA LEU A 176 12.04 -2.76 -8.27
C LEU A 176 11.08 -1.62 -7.92
N MET A 177 10.48 -1.65 -6.73
CA MET A 177 9.60 -0.57 -6.26
C MET A 177 10.37 0.74 -6.10
N ARG A 178 11.58 0.72 -5.54
CA ARG A 178 12.44 1.90 -5.38
C ARG A 178 12.85 2.47 -6.74
N GLU A 179 13.29 1.62 -7.66
CA GLU A 179 13.66 2.02 -9.02
C GLU A 179 12.49 2.66 -9.77
N ALA A 180 11.31 2.03 -9.71
CA ALA A 180 10.11 2.56 -10.35
C ALA A 180 9.66 3.89 -9.72
N ALA A 181 9.71 4.02 -8.39
CA ALA A 181 9.39 5.26 -7.70
C ALA A 181 10.38 6.39 -8.04
N ALA A 182 11.66 6.08 -8.15
CA ALA A 182 12.68 7.03 -8.56
C ALA A 182 12.43 7.53 -10.00
N GLU A 183 12.10 6.65 -10.93
CA GLU A 183 11.79 7.02 -12.31
C GLU A 183 10.53 7.88 -12.41
N LEU A 184 9.47 7.54 -11.67
CA LEU A 184 8.27 8.36 -11.58
C LEU A 184 8.56 9.75 -10.99
N GLY A 185 9.53 9.84 -10.08
CA GLY A 185 9.94 11.06 -9.39
C GLY A 185 10.77 12.04 -10.20
N ARG A 186 11.47 11.58 -11.25
CA ARG A 186 12.39 12.41 -12.06
C ARG A 186 11.73 13.60 -12.77
N THR A 187 10.42 13.57 -12.97
CA THR A 187 9.70 14.58 -13.78
C THR A 187 9.29 15.83 -13.00
N VAL A 188 9.54 15.92 -11.69
CA VAL A 188 9.42 17.23 -10.99
C VAL A 188 10.42 18.26 -11.55
N ASP A 189 11.44 17.83 -12.30
CA ASP A 189 12.43 18.70 -12.97
C ASP A 189 12.23 18.87 -14.50
N GLU A 190 11.22 18.27 -15.14
CA GLU A 190 11.00 18.43 -16.59
C GLU A 190 10.40 19.82 -16.92
N SER A 191 11.00 20.51 -17.90
CA SER A 191 10.60 21.85 -18.34
C SER A 191 9.12 21.93 -18.74
N PHE A 192 8.45 23.02 -18.35
CA PHE A 192 7.08 23.36 -18.76
C PHE A 192 6.83 23.23 -20.28
N THR A 193 7.88 23.39 -21.09
CA THR A 193 7.83 23.28 -22.55
C THR A 193 7.56 21.84 -23.03
N ASP A 194 8.12 20.82 -22.36
CA ASP A 194 7.93 19.42 -22.74
C ASP A 194 6.54 18.91 -22.35
N LEU A 195 6.02 19.39 -21.21
CA LEU A 195 4.66 19.11 -20.78
C LEU A 195 3.62 19.69 -21.76
N ALA A 196 3.85 20.92 -22.25
CA ALA A 196 2.98 21.56 -23.25
C ALA A 196 2.99 20.81 -24.61
N GLY A 197 4.15 20.31 -25.04
CA GLY A 197 4.30 19.49 -26.25
C GLY A 197 3.53 18.16 -26.16
N ARG A 198 3.56 17.50 -25.00
CA ARG A 198 2.83 16.24 -24.78
C ARG A 198 1.31 16.46 -24.73
N ILE A 199 0.83 17.48 -24.02
CA ILE A 199 -0.60 17.82 -23.96
C ILE A 199 -1.14 18.13 -25.37
N THR A 200 -0.39 18.87 -26.18
CA THR A 200 -0.79 19.17 -27.57
C THR A 200 -0.75 17.94 -28.46
N GLY A 201 0.19 17.01 -28.28
CA GLY A 201 0.22 15.71 -28.95
C GLY A 201 -1.02 14.85 -28.64
N VAL A 202 -1.40 14.73 -27.36
CA VAL A 202 -2.57 13.96 -26.92
C VAL A 202 -3.89 14.53 -27.47
N LEU A 203 -3.99 15.86 -27.60
CA LEU A 203 -5.14 16.51 -28.21
C LEU A 203 -5.20 16.28 -29.73
N ARG A 204 -4.05 16.09 -30.38
CA ARG A 204 -3.94 15.88 -31.83
C ARG A 204 -4.19 14.42 -32.24
N ASP A 205 -3.85 13.47 -31.37
CA ASP A 205 -4.07 12.02 -31.57
C ASP A 205 -5.47 11.53 -31.19
N ARG A 206 -6.36 12.41 -30.71
CA ARG A 206 -7.79 12.08 -30.57
C ARG A 206 -8.48 12.06 -31.93
N ARG A 207 -8.32 10.97 -32.67
CA ARG A 207 -9.25 10.60 -33.76
C ARG A 207 -10.52 9.99 -33.15
N PRO A 208 -11.72 10.49 -33.49
CA PRO A 208 -12.96 9.93 -32.97
C PRO A 208 -13.24 8.58 -33.63
N GLY A 209 -13.17 7.47 -32.88
CA GLY A 209 -13.63 6.15 -33.34
C GLY A 209 -12.83 4.91 -32.93
N GLU A 210 -11.67 5.03 -32.30
CA GLU A 210 -10.88 3.85 -31.89
C GLU A 210 -11.22 3.38 -30.46
N GLU A 211 -11.68 2.14 -30.35
CA GLU A 211 -11.88 1.47 -29.06
C GLU A 211 -10.52 1.12 -28.43
N LYS A 212 -10.11 1.88 -27.42
CA LYS A 212 -8.87 1.61 -26.68
C LYS A 212 -9.01 0.48 -25.64
N PRO A 213 -7.92 -0.28 -25.37
CA PRO A 213 -7.88 -1.33 -24.34
C PRO A 213 -8.32 -0.84 -22.96
N MET A 214 -8.78 -1.75 -22.10
CA MET A 214 -9.30 -1.42 -20.75
C MET A 214 -8.28 -0.66 -19.87
N ALA A 215 -6.97 -0.90 -20.07
CA ALA A 215 -5.88 -0.20 -19.39
C ALA A 215 -5.74 1.30 -19.76
N GLU A 216 -6.42 1.76 -20.81
CA GLU A 216 -6.34 3.13 -21.33
C GLU A 216 -7.64 3.93 -21.14
N ARG A 217 -8.60 3.39 -20.38
CA ARG A 217 -9.89 4.03 -20.11
C ARG A 217 -9.86 4.78 -18.77
N GLY A 218 -10.47 5.97 -18.71
CA GLY A 218 -10.62 6.76 -17.48
C GLY A 218 -9.41 7.62 -17.08
N VAL A 219 -9.36 8.03 -15.82
CA VAL A 219 -8.31 8.93 -15.27
C VAL A 219 -6.90 8.35 -15.45
N LEU A 220 -6.75 7.02 -15.36
CA LEU A 220 -5.47 6.34 -15.64
C LEU A 220 -4.97 6.58 -17.07
N GLY A 221 -5.87 6.53 -18.07
CA GLY A 221 -5.51 6.80 -19.47
C GLY A 221 -5.03 8.23 -19.70
N LEU A 222 -5.59 9.21 -18.96
CA LEU A 222 -5.16 10.61 -19.01
C LEU A 222 -3.80 10.83 -18.34
N VAL A 223 -3.56 10.20 -17.18
CA VAL A 223 -2.25 10.23 -16.50
C VAL A 223 -1.18 9.62 -17.41
N ARG A 224 -1.46 8.47 -18.03
CA ARG A 224 -0.55 7.78 -18.95
C ARG A 224 -0.23 8.62 -20.19
N ALA A 225 -1.20 9.37 -20.70
CA ALA A 225 -1.04 10.22 -21.89
C ALA A 225 -0.09 11.40 -21.67
N VAL A 226 0.03 11.90 -20.44
CA VAL A 226 0.91 13.03 -20.08
C VAL A 226 2.32 12.56 -19.68
N GLN A 227 2.49 11.28 -19.31
CA GLN A 227 3.75 10.68 -18.88
C GLN A 227 4.71 10.34 -20.03
N SER A 228 6.02 10.40 -19.74
CA SER A 228 7.09 9.94 -20.65
C SER A 228 7.10 8.40 -20.76
N GLU A 229 7.70 7.86 -21.81
CA GLU A 229 7.80 6.41 -22.01
C GLU A 229 8.50 5.66 -20.85
N PRO A 230 9.60 6.18 -20.27
CA PRO A 230 10.19 5.63 -19.04
C PRO A 230 9.22 5.60 -17.85
N GLN A 231 8.46 6.67 -17.62
CA GLN A 231 7.48 6.74 -16.53
C GLN A 231 6.31 5.78 -16.71
N ARG A 232 5.81 5.63 -17.95
CA ARG A 232 4.78 4.64 -18.25
C ARG A 232 5.29 3.23 -17.94
N THR A 233 6.53 2.95 -18.32
CA THR A 233 7.18 1.66 -18.02
C THR A 233 7.31 1.43 -16.51
N ALA A 234 7.69 2.47 -15.75
CA ALA A 234 7.76 2.40 -14.28
C ALA A 234 6.39 2.14 -13.64
N LEU A 235 5.35 2.84 -14.11
CA LEU A 235 3.97 2.61 -13.66
C LEU A 235 3.49 1.19 -13.99
N ASP A 236 3.75 0.74 -15.22
CA ASP A 236 3.37 -0.60 -15.67
C ASP A 236 4.07 -1.69 -14.84
N ARG A 237 5.35 -1.49 -14.47
CA ARG A 237 6.09 -2.38 -13.56
C ARG A 237 5.45 -2.45 -12.17
N MET A 238 5.08 -1.32 -11.59
CA MET A 238 4.40 -1.27 -10.27
C MET A 238 3.04 -1.98 -10.32
N LEU A 239 2.25 -1.73 -11.36
CA LEU A 239 0.95 -2.38 -11.55
C LEU A 239 1.07 -3.88 -11.77
N ALA A 240 2.05 -4.31 -12.57
CA ALA A 240 2.33 -5.73 -12.81
C ALA A 240 2.77 -6.43 -11.52
N LEU A 241 3.68 -5.81 -10.76
CA LEU A 241 4.13 -6.34 -9.47
C LEU A 241 2.95 -6.50 -8.49
N GLY A 242 2.13 -5.46 -8.32
CA GLY A 242 0.94 -5.52 -7.48
C GLY A 242 -0.03 -6.61 -7.92
N THR A 243 -0.24 -6.76 -9.24
CA THR A 243 -1.12 -7.82 -9.79
C THR A 243 -0.61 -9.22 -9.45
N VAL A 244 0.70 -9.45 -9.53
CA VAL A 244 1.32 -10.74 -9.17
C VAL A 244 1.23 -10.99 -7.67
N LEU A 245 1.54 -9.99 -6.84
CA LEU A 245 1.48 -10.10 -5.38
C LEU A 245 0.06 -10.45 -4.91
N GLU A 246 -0.92 -9.66 -5.32
CA GLU A 246 -2.33 -9.86 -4.96
C GLU A 246 -2.90 -11.16 -5.54
N GLY A 247 -2.59 -11.49 -6.80
CA GLY A 247 -3.06 -12.73 -7.42
C GLY A 247 -2.52 -13.98 -6.74
N HIS A 248 -1.24 -13.96 -6.33
CA HIS A 248 -0.66 -15.05 -5.56
C HIS A 248 -1.20 -15.09 -4.12
N ALA A 249 -1.41 -13.93 -3.47
CA ALA A 249 -2.06 -13.87 -2.17
C ALA A 249 -3.47 -14.47 -2.22
N ASP A 250 -4.29 -14.10 -3.21
CA ASP A 250 -5.62 -14.68 -3.43
C ASP A 250 -5.56 -16.20 -3.64
N HIS A 251 -4.57 -16.70 -4.39
CA HIS A 251 -4.35 -18.13 -4.56
C HIS A 251 -4.03 -18.83 -3.22
N VAL A 252 -3.13 -18.24 -2.42
CA VAL A 252 -2.80 -18.76 -1.08
C VAL A 252 -4.05 -18.79 -0.22
N MET A 253 -4.80 -17.68 -0.15
CA MET A 253 -6.03 -17.57 0.63
C MET A 253 -7.07 -18.65 0.27
N ASP A 254 -7.11 -19.09 -0.98
CA ASP A 254 -8.01 -20.14 -1.45
C ASP A 254 -7.53 -21.54 -1.09
N ALA A 255 -6.22 -21.74 -1.19
CA ALA A 255 -5.60 -23.04 -0.97
C ALA A 255 -5.45 -23.39 0.52
N VAL A 256 -5.35 -22.41 1.44
CA VAL A 256 -5.33 -22.72 2.89
C VAL A 256 -6.64 -23.39 3.34
N GLY A 257 -7.74 -23.04 2.69
CA GLY A 257 -9.01 -23.75 2.83
C GLY A 257 -9.69 -23.67 4.22
N PRO A 258 -10.79 -24.43 4.40
CA PRO A 258 -11.61 -24.38 5.61
C PRO A 258 -10.97 -25.03 6.84
N SER A 259 -9.87 -25.77 6.69
CA SER A 259 -9.13 -26.35 7.82
C SER A 259 -8.43 -25.28 8.65
N VAL A 260 -8.05 -24.14 8.05
CA VAL A 260 -7.41 -23.02 8.74
C VAL A 260 -8.38 -21.86 8.97
N VAL A 261 -9.27 -21.59 8.01
CA VAL A 261 -10.32 -20.57 8.12
C VAL A 261 -11.67 -21.19 7.78
N PRO A 262 -12.41 -21.74 8.76
CA PRO A 262 -13.68 -22.43 8.52
C PRO A 262 -14.69 -21.61 7.71
N ALA A 263 -14.78 -20.30 7.97
CA ALA A 263 -15.69 -19.37 7.27
C ALA A 263 -15.11 -18.73 6.00
N VAL A 264 -14.01 -19.22 5.42
CA VAL A 264 -13.34 -18.59 4.26
C VAL A 264 -14.29 -18.32 3.08
N ALA A 265 -15.15 -19.27 2.74
CA ALA A 265 -16.11 -19.12 1.65
C ALA A 265 -17.18 -18.04 1.94
N GLN A 266 -17.59 -17.91 3.21
CA GLN A 266 -18.53 -16.86 3.64
C GLN A 266 -17.85 -15.49 3.54
N ILE A 267 -16.61 -15.38 4.02
CA ILE A 267 -15.82 -14.14 3.98
C ILE A 267 -15.64 -13.68 2.53
N ARG A 268 -15.21 -14.55 1.62
CA ARG A 268 -15.03 -14.21 0.20
C ARG A 268 -16.32 -13.70 -0.45
N ARG A 269 -17.43 -14.43 -0.26
CA ARG A 269 -18.74 -13.99 -0.80
C ARG A 269 -19.14 -12.62 -0.27
N ALA A 270 -18.83 -12.31 0.99
CA ALA A 270 -19.15 -11.01 1.58
C ALA A 270 -18.33 -9.88 0.93
N PHE A 271 -17.03 -10.10 0.66
CA PHE A 271 -16.19 -9.15 -0.07
C PHE A 271 -16.59 -8.97 -1.53
N ASP A 272 -16.90 -10.05 -2.24
CA ASP A 272 -17.34 -9.99 -3.64
C ASP A 272 -18.65 -9.19 -3.78
N ASN A 273 -19.58 -9.40 -2.85
CA ASN A 273 -20.82 -8.64 -2.80
C ASN A 273 -20.59 -7.16 -2.50
N ARG A 274 -19.61 -6.84 -1.65
CA ARG A 274 -19.23 -5.45 -1.38
C ARG A 274 -18.58 -4.79 -2.61
N ARG A 275 -17.68 -5.48 -3.31
CA ARG A 275 -17.04 -5.00 -4.55
C ARG A 275 -18.05 -4.71 -5.66
N ARG A 276 -19.08 -5.53 -5.82
CA ARG A 276 -20.15 -5.31 -6.81
C ARG A 276 -21.06 -4.11 -6.50
N ARG A 277 -21.07 -3.63 -5.26
CA ARG A 277 -21.96 -2.54 -4.79
C ARG A 277 -21.25 -1.18 -4.67
N ALA A 278 -19.92 -1.17 -4.74
CA ALA A 278 -19.08 0.02 -4.74
C ALA A 278 -18.89 0.52 -6.18
#